data_AF-A0A346YM58-F1
#
_entry.id   AF-A0A346YM58-F1
#
_cell.length_a   1.000
_cell.length_b   1.000
_cell.length_c   1.000
_cell.angle_alpha   90.00
_cell.angle_beta   90.00
_cell.angle_gamma   90.00
#
_symmetry.space_group_name_H-M   'P 1'
#
loop_
_entity.id
_entity.type
_entity.pdbx_description
1 polymer ?
#
loop_
_entity_poly.entity_id
_entity_poly.type
_entity_poly.pdbx_seq_one_letter_code
_entity_poly.pdbx_strand_id
1 'polypeptide(L)' 'MSAEIVNLRQARKGKLRAQKEKAAEQNRLSFGRSKAEKTLTRALNEKASKTLDQGRLDAPKSDN' A
#
# COMPACT_ATOMS: atom_id res chain seq x y z
N MET A 1 14.99 39.10 29.37
CA MET A 1 15.16 38.27 28.16
C MET A 1 14.56 36.90 28.45
N SER A 2 13.45 36.56 27.79
CA SER A 2 12.75 35.28 27.95
C SER A 2 13.43 34.22 27.10
N ALA A 3 13.90 33.14 27.72
CA ALA A 3 14.42 31.99 26.99
C ALA A 3 13.27 31.30 26.25
N GLU A 4 13.39 31.17 24.94
CA GLU A 4 12.40 30.47 24.12
C GLU A 4 12.50 28.96 24.37
N ILE A 5 11.52 28.41 25.09
CA ILE A 5 11.49 26.99 25.44
C ILE A 5 11.04 26.19 24.21
N VAL A 6 12.01 25.75 23.41
CA VAL A 6 11.73 24.90 22.24
C VAL A 6 11.40 23.47 22.65
N ASN A 7 10.20 23.00 22.28
CA ASN A 7 9.78 21.63 22.54
C ASN A 7 10.47 20.66 21.56
N LEU A 8 11.59 20.08 22.00
CA LEU A 8 12.38 19.12 21.21
C LEU A 8 11.59 17.87 20.80
N ARG A 9 10.55 17.45 21.55
CA ARG A 9 9.70 16.32 21.17
C ARG A 9 8.89 16.65 19.91
N GLN A 10 8.31 17.85 19.84
CA GLN A 10 7.56 18.30 18.66
C GLN A 10 8.48 18.46 17.45
N ALA A 11 9.67 19.05 17.64
CA ALA A 11 10.67 19.20 16.58
C ALA A 11 11.11 17.83 16.00
N ARG A 12 11.41 16.85 16.87
CA ARG A 12 11.73 15.48 16.45
C ARG A 12 10.58 14.83 15.70
N LYS A 13 9.34 15.00 16.17
CA LYS A 13 8.13 14.49 15.50
C LYS A 13 7.94 15.12 14.11
N GLY A 14 8.20 16.41 13.97
CA GLY A 14 8.20 17.11 12.69
C GLY A 14 9.21 16.51 11.71
N LYS A 15 10.48 16.35 12.15
CA LYS A 15 11.54 15.73 11.35
C LYS A 15 11.18 14.31 10.90
N LEU A 16 10.62 13.50 11.80
CA LEU A 16 10.16 12.14 11.48
C LEU A 16 9.04 12.12 10.43
N ARG A 17 8.08 13.05 10.49
CA ARG A 17 7.03 13.15 9.47
C ARG A 17 7.59 13.55 8.11
N ALA A 18 8.44 14.58 8.08
CA ALA A 18 9.09 15.03 6.84
C ALA A 18 9.94 13.92 6.19
N GLN A 19 10.65 13.11 6.97
CA GLN A 19 11.39 11.96 6.46
C GLN A 19 10.48 10.90 5.84
N LYS A 20 9.33 10.62 6.47
CA LYS A 20 8.33 9.68 5.93
C LYS A 20 7.70 10.19 4.64
N GLU A 21 7.45 11.49 4.53
CA GLU A 21 6.93 12.13 3.32
C GLU A 21 7.94 12.02 2.17
N LYS A 22 9.21 12.34 2.39
CA LYS A 22 10.26 12.16 1.38
C LYS A 22 10.41 10.72 0.91
N ALA A 23 10.36 9.76 1.84
CA ALA A 23 10.38 8.34 1.48
C ALA A 23 9.13 7.94 0.67
N ALA A 24 7.96 8.50 1.00
CA ALA A 24 6.74 8.28 0.23
C ALA A 24 6.82 8.88 -1.18
N GLU A 25 7.39 10.07 -1.34
CA GLU A 25 7.66 10.70 -2.64
C GLU A 25 8.63 9.87 -3.47
N GLN A 26 9.75 9.43 -2.88
CA GLN A 26 10.69 8.54 -3.55
C GLN A 26 10.02 7.23 -3.95
N ASN A 27 9.16 6.65 -3.11
CA ASN A 27 8.42 5.44 -3.46
C ASN A 27 7.41 5.67 -4.59
N ARG A 28 6.79 6.85 -4.68
CA ARG A 28 5.91 7.23 -5.81
C ARG A 28 6.72 7.31 -7.11
N LEU A 29 7.92 7.90 -7.06
CA LEU A 29 8.82 8.01 -8.22
C LEU A 29 9.40 6.66 -8.64
N SER A 30 9.96 5.89 -7.69
CA SER A 30 10.67 4.64 -7.98
C SER A 30 9.75 3.50 -8.37
N PHE A 31 8.55 3.41 -7.79
CA PHE A 31 7.66 2.28 -8.02
C PHE A 31 6.41 2.63 -8.82
N GLY A 32 6.17 3.91 -9.13
CA GLY A 32 5.10 4.40 -10.01
C GLY A 32 3.66 4.12 -9.55
N ARG A 33 3.49 3.36 -8.46
CA ARG A 33 2.18 2.98 -7.90
C ARG A 33 2.14 3.17 -6.41
N SER A 34 1.11 3.86 -5.93
CA SER A 34 0.88 4.06 -4.51
C SER A 34 0.45 2.75 -3.82
N LYS A 35 0.56 2.71 -2.48
CA LYS A 35 0.09 1.54 -1.71
C LYS A 35 -1.39 1.27 -1.95
N ALA A 36 -2.20 2.33 -2.05
CA ALA A 36 -3.64 2.24 -2.29
C ALA A 36 -3.96 1.62 -3.66
N GLU A 37 -3.25 2.04 -4.71
CA GLU A 37 -3.40 1.44 -6.05
C GLU A 37 -2.99 -0.03 -6.04
N LYS A 38 -1.87 -0.38 -5.41
CA LYS A 38 -1.43 -1.78 -5.29
C LYS A 38 -2.48 -2.64 -4.58
N THR A 39 -3.09 -2.13 -3.51
CA THR A 39 -4.16 -2.85 -2.80
C THR A 39 -5.42 -2.99 -3.63
N LEU A 40 -5.81 -1.94 -4.37
CA LEU A 40 -6.98 -1.99 -5.24
C LEU A 40 -6.79 -3.01 -6.36
N THR A 41 -5.66 -2.97 -7.07
CA THR A 41 -5.36 -3.94 -8.13
C THR A 41 -5.34 -5.36 -7.60
N ARG A 42 -4.76 -5.59 -6.41
CA ARG A 42 -4.78 -6.91 -5.77
C ARG A 42 -6.19 -7.39 -5.50
N ALA A 43 -7.03 -6.56 -4.90
CA ALA A 43 -8.41 -6.91 -4.59
C ALA A 43 -9.23 -7.22 -5.85
N LEU A 44 -9.03 -6.45 -6.92
CA LEU A 44 -9.66 -6.70 -8.22
C LEU A 44 -9.21 -8.04 -8.82
N ASN A 45 -7.91 -8.34 -8.78
CA ASN A 45 -7.37 -9.59 -9.28
C ASN A 45 -7.87 -10.80 -8.47
N GLU A 46 -7.92 -10.69 -7.14
CA GLU A 46 -8.47 -11.73 -6.27
C GLU A 46 -9.98 -11.96 -6.53
N LYS A 47 -10.73 -10.89 -6.80
CA LYS A 47 -12.14 -11.03 -7.18
C LYS A 47 -12.26 -11.75 -8.52
N ALA A 48 -11.46 -11.35 -9.51
CA ALA A 48 -11.46 -11.97 -10.83
C ALA A 48 -11.08 -13.45 -10.75
N SER A 49 -10.03 -13.82 -9.99
CA SER A 49 -9.64 -15.21 -9.82
C SER A 49 -10.75 -16.03 -9.16
N LYS A 50 -11.36 -15.51 -8.09
CA LYS A 50 -12.49 -16.19 -7.43
C LYS A 50 -13.68 -16.40 -8.36
N THR A 51 -14.00 -15.42 -9.21
CA THR A 51 -15.07 -15.57 -10.20
C THR A 51 -14.72 -16.64 -11.25
N LEU A 52 -13.47 -16.69 -11.72
CA LEU A 52 -13.02 -17.73 -12.64
C LEU A 52 -13.06 -19.12 -11.99
N ASP A 53 -12.62 -19.24 -10.74
CA ASP A 53 -12.64 -20.49 -9.99
C ASP A 53 -14.07 -20.98 -9.76
N GLN A 54 -15.01 -20.08 -9.43
CA GLN A 54 -16.43 -20.42 -9.29
C GLN A 54 -17.10 -20.82 -10.59
N GLY A 55 -16.69 -20.20 -11.71
CA GLY A 55 -17.17 -20.53 -13.05
C GLY A 55 -16.51 -21.77 -13.65
N ARG A 56 -15.51 -22.34 -12.98
CA ARG A 56 -14.81 -23.53 -13.44
C ARG A 56 -15.72 -24.75 -13.25
N LEU A 57 -16.35 -25.16 -14.34
CA LEU A 57 -16.91 -26.50 -14.45
C LEU A 57 -15.74 -27.45 -14.72
N ASP A 58 -15.28 -28.14 -13.68
CA ASP A 58 -14.37 -29.26 -13.91
C ASP A 58 -15.09 -30.26 -14.82
N ALA A 59 -14.47 -30.59 -15.95
CA ALA A 59 -15.00 -31.60 -16.85
C ALA A 59 -15.27 -32.86 -16.02
N PRO A 60 -16.42 -33.55 -16.22
CA PRO A 60 -16.69 -34.77 -15.48
C PRO A 60 -15.48 -35.68 -15.67
N LYS A 61 -14.90 -36.10 -14.54
CA LYS A 61 -13.79 -37.05 -14.51
C LYS A 61 -14.24 -38.20 -15.41
N SER A 62 -13.58 -38.38 -16.54
CA SER A 62 -13.86 -39.50 -17.42
C SER A 62 -13.40 -40.74 -16.68
N ASP A 63 -14.33 -41.36 -15.95
CA ASP A 63 -14.16 -42.71 -15.44
C ASP A 63 -14.19 -43.64 -16.65
N ASN A 64 -13.00 -43.98 -17.15
CA ASN A 64 -12.73 -45.15 -17.98
C ASN A 64 -11.64 -45.96 -17.27
#